data_AF-A0A5C7R0E2-F1
#
_entry.id   AF-A0A5C7R0E2-F1
#
_cell.length_a   1.000
_cell.length_b   1.000
_cell.length_c   1.000
_cell.angle_alpha   90.00
_cell.angle_beta   90.00
_cell.angle_gamma   90.00
#
_symmetry.space_group_name_H-M   'P 1'
#
loop_
_entity.id
_entity.type
_entity.pdbx_description
1 polymer ?
#
loop_
_entity_poly.entity_id
_entity_poly.type
_entity_poly.pdbx_seq_one_letter_code
_entity_poly.pdbx_strand_id
1 'polypeptide(L)'
;MSEREALQGFLDKWRAQWPEWAVAEVFVPEAQRECVQAWLALRDELNEAAWGGEDPRPGEAKLGWWAEELEGWSRGIRRHPLGLVLQKQPAPWSKLAACLPALHASRVHPPELEAALLALQPVAEALAGVARQLFDTATPAPARNIEVSLLAERVLRSTGRATLQDDADSRAWARSLLVQWPRPRHGSRPGRIHAAIVRGRLQHFVQGKPPVLSRFKTLALAWRAARG
;
A
#
# COMPACT_ATOMS: atom_id res chain seq x y z
N MET A 1 12.84 -25.17 -2.84
CA MET A 1 12.77 -23.74 -2.50
C MET A 1 12.50 -23.64 -1.01
N SER A 2 13.38 -23.00 -0.25
CA SER A 2 13.19 -22.78 1.18
C SER A 2 12.10 -21.72 1.43
N GLU A 3 11.47 -21.72 2.61
CA GLU A 3 10.49 -20.67 2.96
C GLU A 3 11.12 -19.26 2.92
N ARG A 4 12.42 -19.17 3.20
CA ARG A 4 13.18 -17.92 3.17
C ARG A 4 13.38 -17.40 1.74
N GLU A 5 13.68 -18.28 0.79
CA GLU A 5 13.75 -17.93 -0.63
C GLU A 5 12.39 -17.45 -1.15
N ALA A 6 11.31 -18.12 -0.73
CA ALA A 6 9.96 -17.71 -1.09
C ALA A 6 9.64 -16.30 -0.56
N LEU A 7 9.96 -16.01 0.72
CA LEU A 7 9.83 -14.67 1.29
C LEU A 7 10.61 -13.63 0.47
N GLN A 8 11.88 -13.92 0.15
CA GLN A 8 12.73 -13.00 -0.59
C GLN A 8 12.13 -12.67 -1.97
N GLY A 9 11.52 -13.64 -2.65
CA GLY A 9 10.82 -13.41 -3.92
C GLY A 9 9.70 -12.37 -3.83
N PHE A 10 8.89 -12.38 -2.77
CA PHE A 10 7.85 -11.35 -2.56
C PHE A 10 8.45 -9.97 -2.25
N LEU A 11 9.53 -9.92 -1.45
CA LEU A 11 10.20 -8.66 -1.15
C LEU A 11 10.85 -8.07 -2.40
N ASP A 12 11.47 -8.89 -3.25
CA ASP A 12 12.10 -8.48 -4.50
C ASP A 12 11.08 -7.98 -5.51
N LYS A 13 9.95 -8.68 -5.67
CA LYS A 13 8.82 -8.24 -6.50
C LYS A 13 8.36 -6.84 -6.08
N TRP A 14 8.16 -6.63 -4.78
CA TRP A 14 7.74 -5.33 -4.27
C TRP A 14 8.80 -4.24 -4.48
N ARG A 15 10.09 -4.53 -4.23
CA ARG A 15 11.19 -3.59 -4.47
C ARG A 15 11.35 -3.23 -5.95
N ALA A 16 11.10 -4.17 -6.86
CA ALA A 16 11.11 -3.90 -8.30
C ALA A 16 10.00 -2.92 -8.72
N GLN A 17 8.83 -3.00 -8.08
CA GLN A 17 7.74 -2.03 -8.28
C GLN A 17 8.05 -0.65 -7.67
N TRP A 18 8.84 -0.62 -6.59
CA TRP A 18 9.18 0.59 -5.81
C TRP A 18 10.71 0.78 -5.66
N PRO A 19 11.47 0.97 -6.76
CA PRO A 19 12.94 1.14 -6.72
C PRO A 19 13.42 2.31 -5.85
N GLU A 20 12.57 3.32 -5.64
CA GLU A 20 12.82 4.42 -4.71
C GLU A 20 13.08 3.95 -3.28
N TRP A 21 12.50 2.81 -2.89
CA TRP A 21 12.65 2.27 -1.55
C TRP A 21 14.12 1.96 -1.21
N ALA A 22 14.93 1.55 -2.18
CA ALA A 22 16.36 1.31 -1.98
C ALA A 22 17.13 2.56 -1.48
N VAL A 23 16.62 3.77 -1.79
CA VAL A 23 17.16 5.02 -1.26
C VAL A 23 16.47 5.42 0.05
N ALA A 24 15.15 5.21 0.14
CA ALA A 24 14.34 5.68 1.24
C ALA A 24 14.51 4.85 2.53
N GLU A 25 14.85 3.57 2.40
CA GLU A 25 15.01 2.63 3.51
C GLU A 25 16.07 3.04 4.54
N VAL A 26 17.05 3.86 4.15
CA VAL A 26 18.08 4.39 5.07
C VAL A 26 17.48 5.17 6.24
N PHE A 27 16.27 5.73 6.07
CA PHE A 27 15.56 6.46 7.12
C PHE A 27 14.72 5.56 8.05
N VAL A 28 14.62 4.26 7.74
CA VAL A 28 13.96 3.26 8.58
C VAL A 28 15.00 2.62 9.51
N PRO A 29 14.71 2.47 10.83
CA PRO A 29 15.59 1.75 11.75
C PRO A 29 15.92 0.35 11.21
N GLU A 30 17.19 -0.04 11.27
CA GLU A 30 17.67 -1.29 10.66
C GLU A 30 16.88 -2.53 11.13
N ALA A 31 16.63 -2.62 12.44
CA ALA A 31 15.85 -3.71 13.04
C ALA A 31 14.39 -3.81 12.51
N GLN A 32 13.85 -2.75 11.91
CA GLN A 32 12.49 -2.73 11.37
C GLN A 32 12.44 -2.96 9.86
N ARG A 33 13.56 -2.87 9.13
CA ARG A 33 13.58 -2.84 7.66
C ARG A 33 12.89 -4.04 7.02
N GLU A 34 13.20 -5.25 7.49
CA GLU A 34 12.57 -6.47 6.99
C GLU A 34 11.05 -6.50 7.26
N CYS A 35 10.63 -6.14 8.47
CA CYS A 35 9.22 -6.04 8.84
C CYS A 35 8.48 -5.01 7.97
N VAL A 36 9.11 -3.86 7.70
CA VAL A 36 8.56 -2.84 6.81
C VAL A 36 8.39 -3.35 5.40
N GLN A 37 9.43 -3.98 4.82
CA GLN A 37 9.33 -4.51 3.46
C GLN A 37 8.25 -5.59 3.36
N ALA A 38 8.18 -6.52 4.33
CA ALA A 38 7.15 -7.54 4.37
C ALA A 38 5.74 -6.94 4.49
N TRP A 39 5.58 -5.89 5.30
CA TRP A 39 4.31 -5.17 5.45
C TRP A 39 3.89 -4.48 4.15
N LEU A 40 4.81 -3.80 3.47
CA LEU A 40 4.52 -3.12 2.21
C LEU A 40 4.25 -4.12 1.07
N ALA A 41 4.94 -5.27 1.06
CA ALA A 41 4.67 -6.37 0.15
C ALA A 41 3.28 -6.99 0.39
N LEU A 42 2.87 -7.21 1.65
CA LEU A 42 1.50 -7.65 1.96
C LEU A 42 0.46 -6.67 1.41
N ARG A 43 0.65 -5.37 1.65
CA ARG A 43 -0.26 -4.35 1.10
C ARG A 43 -0.33 -4.37 -0.43
N ASP A 44 0.81 -4.58 -1.10
CA ASP A 44 0.85 -4.69 -2.57
C ASP A 44 0.08 -5.92 -3.07
N GLU A 45 0.24 -7.07 -2.41
CA GLU A 45 -0.48 -8.31 -2.73
C GLU A 45 -2.01 -8.17 -2.55
N LEU A 46 -2.45 -7.48 -1.48
CA LEU A 46 -3.87 -7.18 -1.25
C LEU A 46 -4.41 -6.24 -2.34
N ASN A 47 -3.67 -5.19 -2.70
CA ASN A 47 -4.05 -4.26 -3.75
C ASN A 47 -4.08 -4.93 -5.13
N GLU A 48 -3.11 -5.81 -5.43
CA GLU A 48 -3.09 -6.59 -6.66
C GLU A 48 -4.28 -7.56 -6.72
N ALA A 49 -4.64 -8.22 -5.61
CA ALA A 49 -5.82 -9.07 -5.56
C ALA A 49 -7.12 -8.26 -5.77
N ALA A 50 -7.19 -7.03 -5.26
CA ALA A 50 -8.38 -6.19 -5.41
C ALA A 50 -8.55 -5.62 -6.83
N TRP A 51 -7.47 -5.09 -7.40
CA TRP A 51 -7.53 -4.24 -8.61
C TRP A 51 -6.69 -4.75 -9.78
N GLY A 52 -5.94 -5.84 -9.60
CA GLY A 52 -5.23 -6.49 -10.69
C GLY A 52 -6.17 -7.23 -11.65
N GLY A 53 -5.66 -7.52 -12.86
CA GLY A 53 -6.38 -8.25 -13.90
C GLY A 53 -7.61 -7.51 -14.46
N GLU A 54 -8.17 -8.03 -15.54
CA GLU A 54 -9.46 -7.56 -16.08
C GLU A 54 -10.62 -8.30 -15.40
N ASP A 55 -10.55 -9.63 -15.31
CA ASP A 55 -11.52 -10.48 -14.63
C ASP A 55 -11.43 -10.32 -13.09
N PRO A 56 -12.54 -9.99 -12.40
CA PRO A 56 -12.56 -9.86 -10.94
C PRO A 56 -12.45 -11.18 -10.17
N ARG A 57 -12.84 -12.32 -10.76
CA ARG A 57 -13.00 -13.59 -10.02
C ARG A 57 -11.70 -14.14 -9.42
N PRO A 58 -10.55 -14.14 -10.13
CA PRO A 58 -9.29 -14.57 -9.53
C PRO A 58 -8.88 -13.70 -8.34
N GLY A 59 -9.16 -12.40 -8.42
CA GLY A 59 -8.90 -11.44 -7.35
C GLY A 59 -9.77 -11.67 -6.11
N GLU A 60 -11.06 -11.95 -6.31
CA GLU A 60 -12.00 -12.32 -5.26
C GLU A 60 -11.53 -13.56 -4.48
N ALA A 61 -11.21 -14.64 -5.20
CA ALA A 61 -10.70 -15.86 -4.60
C ALA A 61 -9.39 -15.62 -3.83
N LYS A 62 -8.48 -14.80 -4.38
CA LYS A 62 -7.21 -14.45 -3.72
C LYS A 62 -7.42 -13.62 -2.46
N LEU A 63 -8.37 -12.68 -2.45
CA LEU A 63 -8.73 -11.91 -1.24
C LEU A 63 -9.40 -12.79 -0.18
N GLY A 64 -10.25 -13.74 -0.58
CA GLY A 64 -10.81 -14.74 0.33
C GLY A 64 -9.72 -15.60 0.99
N TRP A 65 -8.76 -16.08 0.20
CA TRP A 65 -7.59 -16.79 0.72
C TRP A 65 -6.75 -15.95 1.69
N TRP A 66 -6.53 -14.67 1.36
CA TRP A 66 -5.84 -13.74 2.27
C TRP A 66 -6.61 -13.50 3.57
N ALA A 67 -7.93 -13.44 3.53
CA ALA A 67 -8.75 -13.29 4.74
C ALA A 67 -8.55 -14.48 5.68
N GLU A 68 -8.58 -15.71 5.15
CA GLU A 68 -8.27 -16.91 5.93
C GLU A 68 -6.84 -16.92 6.47
N GLU A 69 -5.87 -16.50 5.67
CA GLU A 69 -4.47 -16.45 6.08
C GLU A 69 -4.23 -15.47 7.22
N LEU A 70 -4.79 -14.27 7.15
CA LEU A 70 -4.70 -13.26 8.21
C LEU A 70 -5.44 -13.68 9.49
N GLU A 71 -6.57 -14.36 9.35
CA GLU A 71 -7.26 -14.98 10.48
C GLU A 71 -6.41 -16.10 11.11
N GLY A 72 -5.76 -16.91 10.27
CA GLY A 72 -4.79 -17.92 10.70
C GLY A 72 -3.61 -17.32 11.48
N TRP A 73 -3.08 -16.19 11.04
CA TRP A 73 -1.98 -15.50 11.74
C TRP A 73 -2.34 -15.13 13.17
N SER A 74 -3.59 -14.72 13.41
CA SER A 74 -4.12 -14.41 14.75
C SER A 74 -4.16 -15.64 15.67
N ARG A 75 -4.07 -16.85 15.11
CA ARG A 75 -4.12 -18.15 15.82
C ARG A 75 -2.78 -18.88 15.81
N GLY A 76 -1.71 -18.24 15.36
CA GLY A 76 -0.39 -18.89 15.29
C GLY A 76 -0.13 -19.72 14.03
N ILE A 77 -1.08 -19.75 13.09
CA ILE A 77 -0.99 -20.55 11.87
C ILE A 77 -0.49 -19.66 10.73
N ARG A 78 0.50 -20.12 9.96
CA ARG A 78 0.98 -19.44 8.75
C ARG A 78 1.12 -20.43 7.60
N ARG A 79 0.70 -20.02 6.40
CA ARG A 79 0.91 -20.73 5.13
C ARG A 79 1.68 -19.86 4.14
N HIS A 80 1.51 -18.54 4.21
CA HIS A 80 2.20 -17.59 3.35
C HIS A 80 3.64 -17.30 3.85
N PRO A 81 4.63 -17.16 2.95
CA PRO A 81 6.01 -16.79 3.32
C PRO A 81 6.14 -15.46 4.08
N LEU A 82 5.29 -14.47 3.77
CA LEU A 82 5.25 -13.19 4.53
C LEU A 82 4.95 -13.40 6.03
N GLY A 83 4.26 -14.50 6.39
CA GLY A 83 4.02 -14.90 7.77
C GLY A 83 5.30 -15.18 8.56
N LEU A 84 6.43 -15.51 7.92
CA LEU A 84 7.71 -15.69 8.62
C LEU A 84 8.12 -14.46 9.44
N VAL A 85 7.78 -13.27 8.95
CA VAL A 85 8.13 -11.98 9.54
C VAL A 85 6.93 -11.36 10.25
N LEU A 86 5.76 -11.36 9.59
CA LEU A 86 4.61 -10.60 10.05
C LEU A 86 3.77 -11.33 11.11
N GLN A 87 3.56 -12.64 10.99
CA GLN A 87 2.63 -13.37 11.86
C GLN A 87 3.01 -13.27 13.34
N LYS A 88 4.31 -13.25 13.64
CA LYS A 88 4.84 -13.16 15.02
C LYS A 88 4.57 -11.80 15.68
N GLN A 89 4.19 -10.80 14.91
CA GLN A 89 3.92 -9.46 15.43
C GLN A 89 2.50 -9.40 16.01
N PRO A 90 2.28 -8.69 17.13
CA PRO A 90 1.00 -8.60 17.82
C PRO A 90 0.03 -7.63 17.13
N ALA A 91 -0.09 -7.72 15.80
CA ALA A 91 -0.96 -6.86 15.02
C ALA A 91 -2.40 -7.41 14.95
N PRO A 92 -3.43 -6.56 14.77
CA PRO A 92 -4.82 -6.97 14.69
C PRO A 92 -5.16 -7.61 13.32
N TRP A 93 -4.57 -8.77 13.03
CA TRP A 93 -4.72 -9.45 11.74
C TRP A 93 -6.16 -9.83 11.42
N SER A 94 -6.93 -10.30 12.41
CA SER A 94 -8.37 -10.62 12.26
C SER A 94 -9.21 -9.40 11.87
N LYS A 95 -8.88 -8.20 12.38
CA LYS A 95 -9.56 -6.97 11.97
C LYS A 95 -9.26 -6.63 10.50
N LEU A 96 -8.02 -6.82 10.06
CA LEU A 96 -7.67 -6.62 8.65
C LEU A 96 -8.36 -7.65 7.74
N ALA A 97 -8.41 -8.92 8.16
CA ALA A 97 -9.11 -9.99 7.45
C ALA A 97 -10.59 -9.64 7.21
N ALA A 98 -11.28 -9.18 8.26
CA ALA A 98 -12.69 -8.81 8.20
C ALA A 98 -13.00 -7.65 7.23
N CYS A 99 -12.01 -6.82 6.89
CA CYS A 99 -12.17 -5.69 5.99
C CYS A 99 -11.88 -6.02 4.51
N LEU A 100 -11.31 -7.19 4.18
CA LEU A 100 -10.97 -7.54 2.80
C LEU A 100 -12.17 -7.60 1.84
N PRO A 101 -13.41 -7.97 2.26
CA PRO A 101 -14.58 -7.84 1.40
C PRO A 101 -14.85 -6.40 0.94
N ALA A 102 -14.63 -5.40 1.80
CA ALA A 102 -14.76 -3.98 1.41
C ALA A 102 -13.66 -3.58 0.42
N LEU A 103 -12.45 -4.10 0.56
CA LEU A 103 -11.39 -3.91 -0.42
C LEU A 103 -11.77 -4.52 -1.79
N HIS A 104 -12.36 -5.70 -1.81
CA HIS A 104 -12.87 -6.31 -3.04
C HIS A 104 -13.97 -5.44 -3.70
N ALA A 105 -14.95 -5.01 -2.91
CA ALA A 105 -16.06 -4.15 -3.39
C ALA A 105 -15.56 -2.83 -4.00
N SER A 106 -14.43 -2.29 -3.52
CA SER A 106 -13.82 -1.07 -4.06
C SER A 106 -13.33 -1.19 -5.50
N ARG A 107 -13.31 -2.39 -6.09
CA ARG A 107 -12.97 -2.59 -7.50
C ARG A 107 -13.94 -1.87 -8.42
N VAL A 108 -15.22 -1.82 -8.08
CA VAL A 108 -16.21 -1.02 -8.82
C VAL A 108 -15.81 0.45 -8.68
N HIS A 109 -15.68 1.16 -9.80
CA HIS A 109 -15.31 2.58 -9.81
C HIS A 109 -16.55 3.44 -9.50
N PRO A 110 -16.64 4.10 -8.33
CA PRO A 110 -17.68 5.09 -8.12
C PRO A 110 -17.41 6.31 -9.01
N PRO A 111 -18.45 6.97 -9.54
CA PRO A 111 -18.27 8.17 -10.37
C PRO A 111 -17.67 9.33 -9.56
N GLU A 112 -17.85 9.32 -8.24
CA GLU A 112 -17.40 10.37 -7.34
C GLU A 112 -16.22 9.91 -6.47
N LEU A 113 -15.20 10.76 -6.38
CA LEU A 113 -13.99 10.48 -5.59
C LEU A 113 -14.30 10.28 -4.11
N GLU A 114 -15.22 11.08 -3.54
CA GLU A 114 -15.55 10.99 -2.12
C GLU A 114 -16.17 9.64 -1.77
N ALA A 115 -17.07 9.14 -2.63
CA ALA A 115 -17.65 7.80 -2.48
C ALA A 115 -16.58 6.70 -2.56
N ALA A 116 -15.59 6.84 -3.44
CA ALA A 116 -14.47 5.90 -3.53
C ALA A 116 -13.58 5.89 -2.28
N LEU A 117 -13.35 7.06 -1.69
CA LEU A 117 -12.57 7.19 -0.45
C LEU A 117 -13.33 6.60 0.74
N LEU A 118 -14.62 6.92 0.88
CA LEU A 118 -15.49 6.40 1.94
C LEU A 118 -15.60 4.87 1.90
N ALA A 119 -15.71 4.28 0.70
CA ALA A 119 -15.75 2.83 0.52
C ALA A 119 -14.48 2.12 1.03
N LEU A 120 -13.34 2.82 1.08
CA LEU A 120 -12.06 2.29 1.57
C LEU A 120 -11.82 2.55 3.06
N GLN A 121 -12.66 3.34 3.72
CA GLN A 121 -12.46 3.73 5.12
C GLN A 121 -12.25 2.52 6.07
N PRO A 122 -13.06 1.44 6.03
CA PRO A 122 -12.86 0.30 6.92
C PRO A 122 -11.48 -0.37 6.76
N VAL A 123 -11.03 -0.51 5.51
CA VAL A 123 -9.71 -1.07 5.18
C VAL A 123 -8.61 -0.13 5.62
N ALA A 124 -8.78 1.17 5.40
CA ALA A 124 -7.82 2.20 5.79
C ALA A 124 -7.60 2.22 7.31
N GLU A 125 -8.66 2.15 8.10
CA GLU A 125 -8.59 2.06 9.56
C GLU A 125 -7.91 0.78 10.03
N ALA A 126 -8.22 -0.37 9.42
CA ALA A 126 -7.58 -1.64 9.74
C ALA A 126 -6.07 -1.61 9.43
N LEU A 127 -5.68 -1.10 8.25
CA LEU A 127 -4.28 -0.92 7.87
C LEU A 127 -3.54 0.04 8.82
N ALA A 128 -4.20 1.13 9.24
CA ALA A 128 -3.65 2.07 10.22
C ALA A 128 -3.40 1.38 11.57
N GLY A 129 -4.35 0.55 12.02
CA GLY A 129 -4.25 -0.22 13.26
C GLY A 129 -3.12 -1.26 13.23
N VAL A 130 -2.94 -1.94 12.10
CA VAL A 130 -1.81 -2.87 11.90
C VAL A 130 -0.48 -2.12 11.89
N ALA A 131 -0.34 -1.08 11.08
CA ALA A 131 0.89 -0.29 11.02
C ALA A 131 1.25 0.34 12.38
N ARG A 132 0.24 0.72 13.18
CA ARG A 132 0.45 1.20 14.55
C ARG A 132 1.15 0.16 15.42
N GLN A 133 0.67 -1.09 15.41
CA GLN A 133 1.25 -2.17 16.22
C GLN A 133 2.63 -2.62 15.69
N LEU A 134 2.79 -2.72 14.37
CA LEU A 134 4.05 -3.14 13.76
C LEU A 134 5.22 -2.19 14.03
N PHE A 135 4.94 -0.89 14.17
CA PHE A 135 5.97 0.15 14.23
C PHE A 135 5.86 1.05 15.46
N ASP A 136 5.22 0.57 16.52
CA ASP A 136 5.05 1.22 17.83
C ASP A 136 4.78 2.74 17.73
N THR A 137 3.78 3.09 16.92
CA THR A 137 3.48 4.49 16.63
C THR A 137 2.41 5.02 17.58
N ALA A 138 2.69 6.11 18.28
CA ALA A 138 1.74 6.71 19.23
C ALA A 138 0.39 7.10 18.60
N THR A 139 0.43 7.73 17.41
CA THR A 139 -0.77 8.15 16.68
C THR A 139 -0.85 7.44 15.33
N PRO A 140 -1.92 6.68 15.05
CA PRO A 140 -2.10 6.05 13.74
C PRO A 140 -2.20 7.11 12.63
N ALA A 141 -1.95 6.70 11.39
CA ALA A 141 -2.19 7.59 10.25
C ALA A 141 -3.69 7.87 10.15
N PRO A 142 -4.11 9.09 9.76
CA PRO A 142 -5.52 9.37 9.49
C PRO A 142 -6.01 8.45 8.36
N ALA A 143 -7.23 7.92 8.47
CA ALA A 143 -7.80 7.02 7.46
C ALA A 143 -7.73 7.64 6.06
N ARG A 144 -8.09 8.92 5.94
CA ARG A 144 -7.97 9.72 4.72
C ARG A 144 -6.61 9.66 4.02
N ASN A 145 -5.51 9.64 4.77
CA ASN A 145 -4.18 9.53 4.19
C ASN A 145 -3.94 8.16 3.54
N ILE A 146 -4.48 7.11 4.15
CA ILE A 146 -4.36 5.74 3.64
C ILE A 146 -5.30 5.53 2.46
N GLU A 147 -6.56 5.98 2.54
CA GLU A 147 -7.54 5.93 1.45
C GLU A 147 -6.99 6.56 0.17
N VAL A 148 -6.48 7.79 0.27
CA VAL A 148 -5.90 8.51 -0.88
C VAL A 148 -4.64 7.80 -1.39
N SER A 149 -3.78 7.28 -0.49
CA SER A 149 -2.59 6.51 -0.90
C SER A 149 -2.95 5.22 -1.63
N LEU A 150 -3.98 4.50 -1.18
CA LEU A 150 -4.45 3.27 -1.80
C LEU A 150 -5.00 3.53 -3.20
N LEU A 151 -5.85 4.54 -3.38
CA LEU A 151 -6.34 4.93 -4.71
C LEU A 151 -5.22 5.47 -5.61
N ALA A 152 -4.23 6.18 -5.05
CA ALA A 152 -3.06 6.62 -5.80
C ALA A 152 -2.20 5.44 -6.28
N GLU A 153 -1.97 4.44 -5.42
CA GLU A 153 -1.27 3.19 -5.76
C GLU A 153 -2.03 2.44 -6.86
N ARG A 154 -3.38 2.42 -6.82
CA ARG A 154 -4.22 1.86 -7.90
C ARG A 154 -3.98 2.55 -9.23
N VAL A 155 -4.05 3.88 -9.27
CA VAL A 155 -3.80 4.68 -10.49
C VAL A 155 -2.40 4.44 -11.03
N LEU A 156 -1.39 4.41 -10.15
CA LEU A 156 0.00 4.19 -10.55
C LEU A 156 0.25 2.76 -11.09
N ARG A 157 -0.57 1.78 -10.71
CA ARG A 157 -0.49 0.40 -11.23
C ARG A 157 -1.08 0.27 -12.64
N SER A 158 -2.06 1.10 -12.99
CA SER A 158 -2.70 1.07 -14.31
C SER A 158 -1.96 1.89 -15.37
N THR A 159 -0.98 2.72 -14.99
CA THR A 159 -0.22 3.54 -15.96
C THR A 159 0.47 2.68 -17.00
N GLY A 160 0.28 2.99 -18.29
CA GLY A 160 0.88 2.26 -19.41
C GLY A 160 0.07 1.05 -19.91
N ARG A 161 -1.11 0.79 -19.33
CA ARG A 161 -2.07 -0.21 -19.82
C ARG A 161 -3.32 0.40 -20.48
N ALA A 162 -3.45 1.72 -20.43
CA ALA A 162 -4.67 2.44 -20.78
C ALA A 162 -4.55 3.16 -22.14
N THR A 163 -5.69 3.44 -22.79
CA THR A 163 -5.71 4.27 -24.00
C THR A 163 -5.41 5.74 -23.67
N LEU A 164 -5.16 6.60 -24.67
CA LEU A 164 -4.87 8.02 -24.44
C LEU A 164 -6.00 8.76 -23.69
N GLN A 165 -7.26 8.37 -23.93
CA GLN A 165 -8.43 8.93 -23.25
C GLN A 165 -8.50 8.45 -21.79
N ASP A 166 -8.34 7.15 -21.57
CA ASP A 166 -8.28 6.57 -20.22
C ASP A 166 -7.15 7.20 -19.39
N ASP A 167 -6.03 7.51 -20.04
CA ASP A 167 -4.89 8.21 -19.44
C ASP A 167 -5.24 9.65 -19.04
N ALA A 168 -6.03 10.37 -19.84
CA ALA A 168 -6.48 11.72 -19.53
C ALA A 168 -7.44 11.72 -18.33
N ASP A 169 -8.40 10.80 -18.32
CA ASP A 169 -9.36 10.63 -17.23
C ASP A 169 -8.66 10.16 -15.95
N SER A 170 -7.70 9.23 -16.07
CA SER A 170 -6.84 8.80 -14.96
C SER A 170 -6.01 9.95 -14.40
N ARG A 171 -5.47 10.84 -15.23
CA ARG A 171 -4.75 12.04 -14.77
C ARG A 171 -5.67 13.06 -14.11
N ALA A 172 -6.92 13.22 -14.59
CA ALA A 172 -7.91 14.06 -13.94
C ALA A 172 -8.24 13.52 -12.53
N TRP A 173 -8.49 12.22 -12.42
CA TRP A 173 -8.68 11.54 -11.14
C TRP A 173 -7.48 11.69 -10.20
N ALA A 174 -6.26 11.51 -10.72
CA ALA A 174 -5.02 11.69 -9.97
C ALA A 174 -4.85 13.13 -9.43
N ARG A 175 -5.27 14.16 -10.18
CA ARG A 175 -5.29 15.54 -9.68
C ARG A 175 -6.24 15.70 -8.49
N SER A 176 -7.44 15.14 -8.59
CA SER A 176 -8.43 15.18 -7.50
C SER A 176 -7.91 14.48 -6.24
N LEU A 177 -7.22 13.33 -6.39
CA LEU A 177 -6.52 12.67 -5.28
C LEU A 177 -5.46 13.55 -4.64
N LEU A 178 -4.62 14.24 -5.43
CA LEU A 178 -3.59 15.14 -4.90
C LEU A 178 -4.15 16.32 -4.11
N VAL A 179 -5.32 16.84 -4.51
CA VAL A 179 -6.05 17.89 -3.78
C VAL A 179 -6.56 17.36 -2.44
N GLN A 180 -7.09 16.14 -2.43
CA GLN A 180 -7.64 15.51 -1.23
C GLN A 180 -6.57 14.92 -0.28
N TRP A 181 -5.29 14.85 -0.70
CA TRP A 181 -4.22 14.22 0.07
C TRP A 181 -3.74 15.10 1.23
N PRO A 182 -4.07 14.75 2.50
CA PRO A 182 -3.65 15.57 3.63
C PRO A 182 -2.14 15.46 3.87
N ARG A 183 -1.54 16.47 4.50
CA ARG A 183 -0.12 16.40 4.88
C ARG A 183 0.09 15.26 5.88
N PRO A 184 0.95 14.26 5.60
CA PRO A 184 1.16 13.13 6.49
C PRO A 184 2.01 13.56 7.71
N ARG A 185 1.34 14.01 8.78
CA ARG A 185 1.99 14.36 10.06
C ARG A 185 1.95 13.24 11.09
N HIS A 186 0.99 12.32 10.96
CA HIS A 186 0.79 11.18 11.86
C HIS A 186 1.05 9.85 11.13
N GLY A 187 0.98 8.74 11.86
CA GLY A 187 1.30 7.40 11.35
C GLY A 187 2.77 7.06 11.46
N SER A 188 3.10 5.81 11.12
CA SER A 188 4.46 5.28 11.26
C SER A 188 5.44 5.96 10.30
N ARG A 189 6.70 6.08 10.72
CA ARG A 189 7.78 6.59 9.86
C ARG A 189 7.80 5.92 8.47
N PRO A 190 7.83 4.58 8.35
CA PRO A 190 7.81 3.92 7.04
C PRO A 190 6.54 4.21 6.23
N GLY A 191 5.37 4.30 6.89
CA GLY A 191 4.12 4.66 6.23
C GLY A 191 4.16 6.06 5.61
N ARG A 192 4.68 7.05 6.34
CA ARG A 192 4.85 8.42 5.82
C ARG A 192 5.82 8.48 4.65
N ILE A 193 6.94 7.76 4.73
CA ILE A 193 7.93 7.68 3.65
C ILE A 193 7.30 7.10 2.39
N HIS A 194 6.61 5.96 2.50
CA HIS A 194 5.95 5.33 1.36
C HIS A 194 4.90 6.27 0.75
N ALA A 195 4.02 6.85 1.56
CA ALA A 195 3.01 7.81 1.10
C ALA A 195 3.63 9.02 0.38
N ALA A 196 4.79 9.52 0.84
CA ALA A 196 5.50 10.61 0.17
C ALA A 196 6.05 10.21 -1.20
N ILE A 197 6.54 8.97 -1.36
CA ILE A 197 6.97 8.42 -2.65
C ILE A 197 5.78 8.26 -3.59
N VAL A 198 4.69 7.63 -3.14
CA VAL A 198 3.45 7.46 -3.93
C VAL A 198 2.95 8.83 -4.40
N ARG A 199 2.85 9.81 -3.50
CA ARG A 199 2.43 11.18 -3.85
C ARG A 199 3.36 11.82 -4.87
N GLY A 200 4.68 11.63 -4.73
CA GLY A 200 5.67 12.14 -5.68
C GLY A 200 5.52 11.54 -7.08
N ARG A 201 5.32 10.22 -7.16
CA ARG A 201 5.04 9.53 -8.43
C ARG A 201 3.73 10.00 -9.07
N LEU A 202 2.68 10.15 -8.25
CA LEU A 202 1.38 10.65 -8.70
C LEU A 202 1.49 12.08 -9.27
N GLN A 203 2.32 12.95 -8.66
CA GLN A 203 2.63 14.27 -9.20
C GLN A 203 3.33 14.21 -10.56
N HIS A 204 4.28 13.29 -10.76
CA HIS A 204 4.89 13.08 -12.08
C HIS A 204 3.86 12.63 -13.12
N PHE A 205 3.03 11.66 -12.76
CA PHE A 205 1.98 11.15 -13.64
C PHE A 205 1.02 12.25 -14.09
N VAL A 206 0.55 13.09 -13.16
CA VAL A 206 -0.31 14.25 -13.45
C VAL A 206 0.35 15.26 -14.40
N GLN A 207 1.68 15.39 -14.34
CA GLN A 207 2.50 16.24 -15.22
C GLN A 207 2.82 15.58 -16.57
N GLY A 208 2.31 14.38 -16.85
CA GLY A 208 2.65 13.63 -18.07
C GLY A 208 4.08 13.08 -18.09
N LYS A 209 4.74 13.02 -16.94
CA LYS A 209 6.09 12.45 -16.79
C LYS A 209 6.01 10.98 -16.37
N PRO A 210 7.03 10.16 -16.67
CA PRO A 210 7.12 8.82 -16.14
C PRO A 210 6.94 8.79 -14.61
N PRO A 211 6.12 7.89 -14.05
CA PRO A 211 5.78 7.84 -12.63
C PRO A 211 6.90 7.23 -11.77
N VAL A 212 8.13 7.72 -11.96
CA VAL A 212 9.34 7.32 -11.24
C VAL A 212 10.07 8.56 -10.74
N LEU A 213 10.70 8.46 -9.57
CA LEU A 213 11.44 9.56 -8.97
C LEU A 213 12.94 9.38 -9.11
N SER A 214 13.66 10.48 -9.30
CA SER A 214 15.12 10.46 -9.22
C SER A 214 15.60 10.18 -7.80
N ARG A 215 16.79 9.60 -7.65
CA ARG A 215 17.38 9.27 -6.33
C ARG A 215 17.44 10.47 -5.38
N PHE A 216 17.86 11.65 -5.89
CA PHE A 216 17.91 12.88 -5.08
C PHE A 216 16.54 13.34 -4.61
N LYS A 217 15.53 13.28 -5.48
CA LYS A 217 14.16 13.65 -5.12
C LYS A 217 13.59 12.68 -4.09
N THR A 218 13.84 11.38 -4.28
CA THR A 218 13.47 10.33 -3.31
C THR A 218 14.12 10.56 -1.96
N LEU A 219 15.43 10.83 -1.91
CA LEU A 219 16.15 11.12 -0.67
C LEU A 219 15.54 12.30 0.07
N ALA A 220 15.28 13.41 -0.63
CA ALA A 220 14.70 14.61 -0.03
C ALA A 220 13.27 14.39 0.50
N LEU A 221 12.44 13.65 -0.25
CA LEU A 221 11.07 13.31 0.17
C LEU A 221 11.08 12.37 1.38
N ALA A 222 11.90 11.32 1.33
CA ALA A 222 12.02 10.35 2.41
C ALA A 222 12.57 10.98 3.69
N TRP A 223 13.60 11.83 3.59
CA TRP A 223 14.14 12.57 4.73
C TRP A 223 13.07 13.46 5.38
N ARG A 224 12.33 14.24 4.59
CA ARG A 224 11.27 15.10 5.11
C ARG A 224 10.16 14.30 5.77
N ALA A 225 9.71 13.22 5.12
CA ALA A 225 8.67 12.35 5.66
C ALA A 225 9.11 11.62 6.94
N ALA A 226 10.39 11.27 7.05
CA ALA A 226 10.94 10.59 8.21
C ALA A 226 10.92 11.45 9.47
N ARG A 227 11.07 12.77 9.32
CA ARG A 227 11.08 13.76 10.41
C ARG A 227 9.69 14.08 10.96
N GLY A 228 8.63 13.96 10.14
CA GLY A 228 7.26 14.34 10.50
C GLY A 228 6.92 15.77 10.12
#